data_AF-E7FVM8-F1
#
_entry.id   AF-E7FVM8-F1
#
_cell.length_a   1.000
_cell.length_b   1.000
_cell.length_c   1.000
_cell.angle_alpha   90.00
_cell.angle_beta   90.00
_cell.angle_gamma   90.00
#
_symmetry.space_group_name_H-M   'P 1'
#
loop_
_entity.id
_entity.type
_entity.pdbx_description
1 polymer ?
#
loop_
_entity_poly.entity_id
_entity_poly.type
_entity_poly.pdbx_seq_one_letter_code
_entity_poly.pdbx_strand_id
1 'polypeptide(L)'
;MKKLNFKQKLMVSLTVLVITILAFIVMTFFVFKVPFQMDILFNEVVLALVVSLYAFFMIQYGSWVGIVIFILGMVASFWALAFSVERSGGNAIAFNGLFIWIIVMLSSNIIGLILDLVWKSKRKAKRIEKATKETLKQERLEAERELLASQTEKTPSIHLNDITVDEPLEDKENNVD
;
A
#
# COMPACT_ATOMS: atom_id res chain seq x y z
N MET A 1 6.14 -4.02 -1.03
CA MET A 1 6.38 -5.44 -0.70
C MET A 1 6.63 -6.20 -1.98
N LYS A 2 7.71 -6.99 -2.04
CA LYS A 2 7.91 -7.99 -3.09
C LYS A 2 6.68 -8.91 -3.14
N LYS A 3 6.20 -9.26 -4.33
CA LYS A 3 5.12 -10.25 -4.48
C LYS A 3 5.63 -11.57 -3.90
N LEU A 4 5.07 -11.99 -2.77
CA LEU A 4 5.37 -13.29 -2.18
C LEU A 4 4.84 -14.40 -3.09
N ASN A 5 5.60 -15.48 -3.25
CA ASN A 5 5.15 -16.66 -3.97
C ASN A 5 4.09 -17.42 -3.17
N PHE A 6 3.23 -18.20 -3.82
CA PHE A 6 2.16 -18.97 -3.15
C PHE A 6 2.70 -19.81 -1.97
N LYS A 7 3.81 -20.54 -2.19
CA LYS A 7 4.50 -21.33 -1.14
C LYS A 7 4.88 -20.47 0.06
N GLN A 8 5.34 -19.24 -0.14
CA GLN A 8 5.72 -18.33 0.94
C GLN A 8 4.49 -17.83 1.70
N LYS A 9 3.39 -17.53 1.01
CA LYS A 9 2.13 -17.11 1.66
C LYS A 9 1.56 -18.23 2.52
N LEU A 10 1.58 -19.45 2.00
CA LEU A 10 1.17 -20.65 2.72
C LEU A 10 2.04 -20.88 3.96
N MET A 11 3.37 -20.80 3.82
CA MET A 11 4.30 -20.91 4.94
C MET A 11 4.02 -19.86 6.03
N VAL A 12 3.83 -18.59 5.66
CA VAL A 12 3.53 -17.53 6.64
C VAL A 12 2.19 -17.78 7.34
N SER A 13 1.15 -18.18 6.60
CA SER A 13 -0.16 -18.53 7.19
C SER A 13 -0.06 -19.73 8.13
N LEU A 14 0.76 -20.73 7.79
CA LEU A 14 1.02 -21.89 8.65
C LEU A 14 1.81 -21.49 9.90
N THR A 15 2.79 -20.58 9.79
CA THR A 15 3.47 -20.01 10.94
C THR A 15 2.49 -19.30 11.87
N VAL A 16 1.55 -18.50 11.31
CA VAL A 16 0.50 -17.84 12.09
C VAL A 16 -0.39 -18.87 12.79
N LEU A 17 -0.74 -19.98 12.13
CA LEU A 17 -1.49 -21.08 12.75
C LEU A 17 -0.78 -21.61 13.99
N VAL A 18 0.48 -22.02 13.83
CA VAL A 18 1.29 -22.61 14.91
C VAL A 18 1.44 -21.63 16.07
N ILE A 19 1.76 -20.36 15.78
CA ILE A 19 1.88 -19.32 16.82
C ILE A 19 0.55 -19.11 17.54
N THR A 20 -0.57 -19.09 16.81
CA THR A 20 -1.91 -18.88 17.39
C THR A 20 -2.31 -20.05 18.29
N ILE A 21 -2.06 -21.30 17.86
CA ILE A 21 -2.31 -22.50 18.68
C ILE A 21 -1.46 -22.45 19.95
N LEU A 22 -0.15 -22.18 19.83
CA LEU A 22 0.74 -22.07 20.99
C LEU A 22 0.28 -20.97 21.96
N ALA A 23 -0.15 -19.82 21.44
CA ALA A 23 -0.67 -18.74 22.26
C ALA A 23 -1.94 -19.16 23.01
N PHE A 24 -2.89 -19.84 22.35
CA PHE A 24 -4.08 -20.35 23.03
C PHE A 24 -3.74 -21.38 24.11
N ILE A 25 -2.88 -22.36 23.81
CA ILE A 25 -2.43 -23.37 24.79
C ILE A 25 -1.79 -22.70 26.01
N VAL A 26 -0.89 -21.73 25.79
CA VAL A 26 -0.22 -21.01 26.88
C VAL A 26 -1.25 -20.23 27.71
N MET A 27 -2.17 -19.51 27.07
CA MET A 27 -3.18 -18.74 27.79
C MET A 27 -4.14 -19.64 28.57
N THR A 28 -4.65 -20.70 27.97
CA THR A 28 -5.66 -21.57 28.60
C THR A 28 -5.10 -22.43 29.72
N PHE A 29 -3.93 -23.06 29.53
CA PHE A 29 -3.41 -24.00 30.52
C PHE A 29 -2.48 -23.34 31.55
N PHE A 30 -1.69 -22.34 31.15
CA PHE A 30 -0.72 -21.72 32.07
C PHE A 30 -1.27 -20.46 32.73
N VAL A 31 -1.98 -19.60 31.97
CA VAL A 31 -2.54 -18.35 32.53
C VAL A 31 -3.87 -18.63 33.22
N PHE A 32 -4.78 -19.35 32.57
CA PHE A 32 -6.13 -19.57 33.08
C PHE A 32 -6.24 -20.80 33.98
N LYS A 33 -5.23 -21.68 33.93
CA LYS A 33 -5.17 -22.92 34.70
C LYS A 33 -6.43 -23.78 34.53
N VAL A 34 -7.03 -23.72 33.34
CA VAL A 34 -8.20 -24.53 33.00
C VAL A 34 -7.74 -25.99 32.94
N PRO A 35 -8.49 -26.93 33.56
CA PRO A 35 -8.13 -28.34 33.49
C PRO A 35 -8.09 -28.80 32.02
N PHE A 36 -7.12 -29.64 31.71
CA PHE A 36 -6.96 -30.16 30.36
C PHE A 36 -8.21 -30.95 29.92
N GLN A 37 -8.86 -30.47 28.86
CA GLN A 37 -10.02 -31.09 28.25
C GLN A 37 -9.83 -31.07 26.73
N MET A 38 -10.01 -32.22 26.08
CA MET A 38 -9.82 -32.36 24.62
C MET A 38 -10.77 -31.46 23.82
N ASP A 39 -12.00 -31.25 24.31
CA ASP A 39 -12.99 -30.41 23.64
C ASP A 39 -12.55 -28.93 23.57
N ILE A 40 -11.92 -28.44 24.65
CA ILE A 40 -11.38 -27.07 24.71
C ILE A 40 -10.22 -26.91 23.72
N LEU A 41 -9.29 -27.86 23.73
CA LEU A 41 -8.16 -27.86 22.80
C LEU A 41 -8.63 -27.92 21.34
N PHE A 42 -9.64 -28.74 21.04
CA PHE A 42 -10.20 -28.83 19.70
C PHE A 42 -10.81 -27.51 19.24
N ASN A 43 -11.59 -26.83 20.10
CA ASN A 43 -12.17 -25.53 19.80
C ASN A 43 -11.10 -24.47 19.51
N GLU A 44 -10.01 -24.45 20.30
CA GLU A 44 -8.88 -23.54 20.09
C GLU A 44 -8.16 -23.79 18.76
N VAL A 45 -7.96 -25.05 18.40
CA VAL A 45 -7.36 -25.43 17.10
C VAL A 45 -8.25 -25.00 15.95
N VAL A 46 -9.57 -25.21 16.03
CA VAL A 46 -10.53 -24.76 15.02
C VAL A 46 -10.49 -23.24 14.88
N LEU A 47 -10.47 -22.50 15.99
CA LEU A 47 -10.39 -21.05 15.99
C LEU A 47 -9.07 -20.56 15.38
N ALA A 48 -7.95 -21.16 15.76
CA ALA A 48 -6.64 -20.85 15.19
C ALA A 48 -6.59 -21.13 13.68
N LEU A 49 -7.28 -22.17 13.21
CA LEU A 49 -7.42 -22.50 11.79
C LEU A 49 -8.19 -21.41 11.04
N VAL A 50 -9.30 -20.91 11.61
CA VAL A 50 -10.05 -19.77 11.06
C VAL A 50 -9.16 -18.51 10.96
N VAL A 51 -8.39 -18.22 12.00
CA VAL A 51 -7.45 -17.08 12.03
C VAL A 51 -6.36 -17.23 10.97
N SER A 52 -5.79 -18.42 10.82
CA SER A 52 -4.74 -18.71 9.83
C SER A 52 -5.25 -18.59 8.39
N LEU A 53 -6.47 -19.07 8.13
CA LEU A 53 -7.15 -18.89 6.85
C LEU A 53 -7.37 -17.40 6.56
N TYR A 54 -7.84 -16.64 7.54
CA TYR A 54 -8.00 -15.19 7.40
C TYR A 54 -6.66 -14.49 7.13
N ALA A 55 -5.60 -14.86 7.85
CA ALA A 55 -4.25 -14.36 7.62
C ALA A 55 -3.78 -14.65 6.19
N PHE A 56 -4.07 -15.84 5.66
CA PHE A 56 -3.79 -16.17 4.26
C PHE A 56 -4.51 -15.23 3.28
N PHE A 57 -5.81 -14.99 3.48
CA PHE A 57 -6.57 -14.03 2.66
C PHE A 57 -6.02 -12.62 2.74
N MET A 58 -5.61 -12.16 3.93
CA MET A 58 -5.01 -10.85 4.13
C MET A 58 -3.65 -10.71 3.43
N ILE A 59 -2.81 -11.76 3.45
CA ILE A 59 -1.54 -11.77 2.73
C ILE A 59 -1.76 -11.83 1.21
N GLN A 60 -2.82 -12.50 0.76
CA GLN A 60 -3.13 -12.64 -0.66
C GLN A 60 -3.72 -11.35 -1.27
N TYR A 61 -4.70 -10.73 -0.61
CA TYR A 61 -5.53 -9.65 -1.18
C TYR A 61 -5.47 -8.33 -0.38
N GLY A 62 -5.01 -8.38 0.88
CA GLY A 62 -4.93 -7.23 1.76
C GLY A 62 -3.78 -6.29 1.39
N SER A 63 -3.87 -5.03 1.83
CA SER A 63 -2.71 -4.15 1.84
C SER A 63 -1.85 -4.37 3.08
N TRP A 64 -0.65 -3.78 3.06
CA TRP A 64 0.24 -3.70 4.23
C TRP A 64 -0.47 -3.16 5.47
N VAL A 65 -1.36 -2.18 5.30
CA VAL A 65 -2.06 -1.51 6.40
C VAL A 65 -3.00 -2.50 7.08
N GLY A 66 -3.75 -3.25 6.28
CA GLY A 66 -4.61 -4.32 6.80
C GLY A 66 -3.80 -5.39 7.54
N ILE A 67 -2.64 -5.79 7.02
CA ILE A 67 -1.76 -6.78 7.67
C ILE A 67 -1.25 -6.27 9.02
N VAL A 68 -0.80 -5.01 9.09
CA VAL A 68 -0.32 -4.42 10.35
C VAL A 68 -1.45 -4.36 11.38
N ILE A 69 -2.65 -3.94 10.98
CA ILE A 69 -3.81 -3.86 11.88
C ILE A 69 -4.25 -5.25 12.33
N PHE A 70 -4.20 -6.26 11.46
CA PHE A 70 -4.46 -7.65 11.84
C PHE A 70 -3.47 -8.12 12.93
N ILE A 71 -2.17 -7.85 12.78
CA ILE A 71 -1.16 -8.23 13.78
C ILE A 71 -1.41 -7.49 15.10
N LEU A 72 -1.67 -6.18 15.05
CA LEU A 72 -2.00 -5.41 16.26
C LEU A 72 -3.29 -5.90 16.91
N GLY A 73 -4.29 -6.25 16.12
CA GLY A 73 -5.54 -6.85 16.57
C GLY A 73 -5.33 -8.19 17.26
N MET A 74 -4.49 -9.07 16.69
CA MET A 74 -4.11 -10.34 17.34
C MET A 74 -3.50 -10.10 18.72
N VAL A 75 -2.51 -9.21 18.81
CA VAL A 75 -1.84 -8.88 20.07
C VAL A 75 -2.83 -8.29 21.08
N ALA A 76 -3.66 -7.33 20.65
CA ALA A 76 -4.68 -6.71 21.50
C ALA A 76 -5.72 -7.71 21.99
N SER A 77 -6.10 -8.69 21.17
CA SER A 77 -7.09 -9.70 21.52
C SER A 77 -6.56 -10.63 22.61
N PHE A 78 -5.31 -11.11 22.47
CA PHE A 78 -4.66 -11.90 23.53
C PHE A 78 -4.43 -11.09 24.80
N TRP A 79 -4.07 -9.81 24.68
CA TRP A 79 -3.96 -8.92 25.83
C TRP A 79 -5.30 -8.74 26.56
N ALA A 80 -6.38 -8.48 25.82
CA ALA A 80 -7.72 -8.34 26.38
C ALA A 80 -8.20 -9.62 27.06
N LEU A 81 -7.89 -10.77 26.48
CA LEU A 81 -8.15 -12.08 27.04
C LEU A 81 -7.40 -12.26 28.39
N ALA A 82 -6.09 -11.98 28.46
CA ALA A 82 -5.34 -11.98 29.74
C ALA A 82 -5.93 -11.03 30.78
N PHE A 83 -6.19 -9.78 30.39
CA PHE A 83 -6.71 -8.74 31.28
C PHE A 83 -8.09 -9.11 31.84
N SER A 84 -8.97 -9.68 31.00
CA SER A 84 -10.29 -10.12 31.44
C SER A 84 -10.19 -11.20 32.51
N VAL A 85 -9.23 -12.12 32.39
CA VAL A 85 -9.11 -13.23 33.32
C VAL A 85 -8.57 -12.79 34.68
N GLU A 86 -7.57 -11.93 34.69
CA GLU A 86 -6.99 -11.39 35.93
C GLU A 86 -8.05 -10.65 36.78
N ARG A 87 -9.03 -10.01 36.15
CA ARG A 87 -10.08 -9.24 36.82
C ARG A 87 -11.36 -10.00 37.15
N SER A 88 -11.62 -11.14 36.49
CA SER A 88 -12.93 -11.80 36.51
C SER A 88 -13.14 -12.81 37.65
N GLY A 89 -12.11 -13.19 38.41
CA GLY A 89 -12.23 -14.02 39.62
C GLY A 89 -12.97 -15.37 39.43
N GLY A 90 -12.22 -16.44 39.20
CA GLY A 90 -12.69 -17.81 39.47
C GLY A 90 -13.14 -18.66 38.27
N ASN A 91 -14.41 -18.60 37.84
CA ASN A 91 -14.99 -19.76 37.12
C ASN A 91 -15.80 -19.48 35.83
N ALA A 92 -16.19 -18.23 35.52
CA ALA A 92 -16.86 -17.89 34.25
C ALA A 92 -15.88 -17.47 33.12
N ILE A 93 -14.59 -17.71 33.36
CA ILE A 93 -13.47 -16.99 32.77
C ILE A 93 -13.14 -17.44 31.36
N ALA A 94 -13.16 -18.75 31.10
CA ALA A 94 -12.73 -19.29 29.81
C ALA A 94 -13.71 -18.92 28.68
N PHE A 95 -15.02 -19.06 28.92
CA PHE A 95 -16.04 -18.79 27.90
C PHE A 95 -16.20 -17.29 27.63
N ASN A 96 -16.25 -16.46 28.68
CA ASN A 96 -16.35 -15.00 28.52
C ASN A 96 -15.06 -14.38 27.97
N GLY A 97 -13.89 -14.89 28.38
CA GLY A 97 -12.60 -14.43 27.85
C GLY A 97 -12.46 -14.70 26.35
N LEU A 98 -12.89 -15.86 25.88
CA LEU A 98 -12.86 -16.23 24.47
C LEU A 98 -13.82 -15.35 23.64
N PHE A 99 -15.01 -15.01 24.16
CA PHE A 99 -15.88 -14.03 23.52
C PHE A 99 -15.25 -12.63 23.41
N ILE A 100 -14.60 -12.15 24.47
CA ILE A 100 -13.90 -10.87 24.44
C ILE A 100 -12.80 -10.90 23.39
N TRP A 101 -12.03 -11.99 23.31
CA TRP A 101 -11.01 -12.17 22.29
C TRP A 101 -11.61 -12.11 20.88
N ILE A 102 -12.72 -12.81 20.63
CA ILE A 102 -13.42 -12.78 19.32
C ILE A 102 -13.85 -11.35 18.99
N ILE A 103 -14.45 -10.63 19.94
CA ILE A 103 -14.95 -9.26 19.73
C ILE A 103 -13.81 -8.28 19.41
N VAL A 104 -12.72 -8.33 20.19
CA VAL A 104 -11.54 -7.47 19.97
C VAL A 104 -10.88 -7.81 18.63
N MET A 105 -10.84 -9.08 18.26
CA MET A 105 -10.26 -9.51 17.00
C MET A 105 -11.12 -9.06 15.82
N LEU A 106 -12.43 -9.26 15.90
CA LEU A 106 -13.39 -8.88 14.86
C LEU A 106 -13.40 -7.35 14.65
N SER A 107 -13.45 -6.58 15.74
CA SER A 107 -13.45 -5.11 15.68
C SER A 107 -12.16 -4.57 15.07
N SER A 108 -11.01 -5.12 15.46
CA SER A 108 -9.72 -4.76 14.86
C SER A 108 -9.66 -5.06 13.37
N ASN A 109 -10.19 -6.22 12.95
CA ASN A 109 -10.26 -6.60 11.54
C ASN A 109 -11.19 -5.68 10.73
N ILE A 110 -12.33 -5.28 11.28
CA ILE A 110 -13.25 -4.32 10.65
C ILE A 110 -12.57 -2.98 10.46
N ILE A 111 -11.88 -2.47 11.50
CA ILE A 111 -11.09 -1.23 11.42
C ILE A 111 -10.01 -1.35 10.33
N GLY A 112 -9.33 -2.50 10.29
CA GLY A 112 -8.33 -2.83 9.26
C GLY A 112 -8.88 -2.76 7.84
N LEU A 113 -10.07 -3.33 7.63
CA LEU A 113 -10.75 -3.33 6.35
C LEU A 113 -11.18 -1.92 5.93
N ILE A 114 -11.74 -1.13 6.86
CA ILE A 114 -12.12 0.27 6.62
C ILE A 114 -10.90 1.09 6.21
N LEU A 115 -9.80 0.97 6.96
CA LEU A 115 -8.56 1.68 6.64
C LEU A 115 -7.98 1.24 5.29
N ASP A 116 -8.09 -0.03 4.94
CA ASP A 116 -7.65 -0.53 3.64
C ASP A 116 -8.50 0.04 2.48
N LEU A 117 -9.83 0.10 2.65
CA LEU A 117 -10.74 0.73 1.67
C LEU A 117 -10.44 2.22 1.48
N VAL A 118 -10.25 2.96 2.58
CA VAL A 118 -9.90 4.39 2.53
C VAL A 118 -8.54 4.60 1.86
N TRP A 119 -7.55 3.77 2.16
CA TRP A 119 -6.23 3.87 1.55
C TRP A 119 -6.26 3.56 0.05
N LYS A 120 -6.96 2.50 -0.35
CA LYS A 120 -7.16 2.14 -1.77
C LYS A 120 -7.89 3.26 -2.52
N SER A 121 -8.92 3.85 -1.92
CA SER A 121 -9.65 4.99 -2.48
C SER A 121 -8.74 6.21 -2.69
N LYS A 122 -7.99 6.64 -1.67
CA LYS A 122 -7.04 7.76 -1.78
C LYS A 122 -5.96 7.53 -2.83
N ARG A 123 -5.47 6.30 -2.98
CA ARG A 123 -4.49 5.96 -4.04
C ARG A 123 -5.10 6.02 -5.43
N LYS A 124 -6.34 5.59 -5.62
CA LYS A 124 -7.04 5.69 -6.92
C LYS A 124 -7.27 7.16 -7.29
N ALA A 125 -7.77 7.96 -6.36
CA ALA A 125 -7.96 9.40 -6.56
C ALA A 125 -6.66 10.12 -6.96
N LYS A 126 -5.56 9.85 -6.25
CA LYS A 126 -4.24 10.43 -6.59
C LYS A 126 -3.68 9.98 -7.94
N ARG A 127 -4.03 8.78 -8.42
CA ARG A 127 -3.59 8.31 -9.75
C ARG A 127 -4.36 9.00 -10.87
N ILE A 128 -5.67 9.19 -10.68
CA ILE A 128 -6.51 9.92 -11.63
C ILE A 128 -6.05 11.37 -11.71
N GLU A 129 -5.84 12.03 -10.58
CA GLU A 129 -5.35 13.42 -10.54
C GLU A 129 -3.99 13.59 -11.23
N LYS A 130 -3.08 12.63 -11.07
CA LYS A 130 -1.78 12.64 -11.78
C LYS A 130 -1.95 12.44 -13.28
N ALA A 131 -2.76 11.49 -13.72
CA ALA A 131 -3.03 11.26 -15.14
C ALA A 131 -3.66 12.49 -15.79
N THR A 132 -4.63 13.13 -15.12
CA THR A 132 -5.25 14.37 -15.60
C THR A 132 -4.23 15.53 -15.67
N LYS A 133 -3.31 15.65 -14.72
CA LYS A 133 -2.24 16.66 -14.77
C LYS A 133 -1.21 16.39 -15.87
N GLU A 134 -0.95 15.13 -16.19
CA GLU A 134 -0.03 14.76 -17.28
C GLU A 134 -0.66 15.04 -18.66
N THR A 135 -1.93 14.69 -18.87
CA THR A 135 -2.65 15.05 -20.11
C THR A 135 -2.74 16.57 -20.30
N LEU A 136 -3.08 17.33 -19.25
CA LEU A 136 -3.15 18.79 -19.32
C LEU A 136 -1.78 19.44 -19.63
N LYS A 137 -0.68 18.79 -19.26
CA LYS A 137 0.67 19.24 -19.63
C LYS A 137 1.00 18.91 -21.09
N GLN A 138 0.57 17.75 -21.59
CA GLN A 138 0.73 17.41 -23.01
C GLN A 138 -0.07 18.35 -23.91
N GLU A 139 -1.33 18.61 -23.60
CA GLU A 139 -2.16 19.55 -24.36
C GLU A 139 -1.56 20.97 -24.40
N ARG A 140 -0.98 21.44 -23.28
CA ARG A 140 -0.27 22.73 -23.26
C ARG A 140 0.98 22.75 -24.13
N LEU A 141 1.75 21.66 -24.14
CA LEU A 141 2.94 21.54 -24.99
C LEU A 141 2.59 21.45 -26.47
N GLU A 142 1.48 20.79 -26.83
CA GLU A 142 0.97 20.72 -28.20
C GLU A 142 0.46 22.09 -28.66
N ALA A 143 -0.32 22.78 -27.83
CA ALA A 143 -0.78 24.14 -28.13
C ALA A 143 0.38 25.13 -28.28
N GLU A 144 1.44 25.00 -27.48
CA GLU A 144 2.64 25.84 -27.58
C GLU A 144 3.44 25.53 -28.86
N ARG A 145 3.50 24.27 -29.28
CA ARG A 145 4.10 23.87 -30.57
C ARG A 145 3.31 24.39 -31.77
N GLU A 146 1.98 24.34 -31.72
CA GLU A 146 1.12 24.89 -32.78
C GLU A 146 1.22 26.42 -32.85
N LEU A 147 1.33 27.10 -31.70
CA LEU A 147 1.61 28.55 -31.63
C LEU A 147 2.98 28.90 -32.22
N LEU A 148 4.03 28.13 -31.92
CA LEU A 148 5.36 28.32 -32.51
C LEU A 148 5.38 28.04 -34.02
N ALA A 149 4.69 26.99 -34.47
CA ALA A 149 4.57 26.66 -35.89
C ALA A 149 3.83 27.76 -36.67
N SER A 150 2.74 28.28 -36.12
CA SER A 150 1.98 29.39 -36.73
C SER A 150 2.70 30.74 -36.69
N GLN A 151 3.64 30.96 -35.77
CA GLN A 151 4.56 32.11 -35.81
C GLN A 151 5.63 31.94 -36.89
N THR A 152 6.08 30.71 -37.15
CA THR A 152 7.12 30.44 -38.16
C THR A 152 6.59 30.67 -39.59
N GLU A 153 5.32 30.34 -39.85
CA GLU A 153 4.63 30.62 -41.14
C GLU A 153 4.38 32.12 -41.40
N LYS A 154 4.45 32.99 -40.38
CA LYS A 154 4.25 34.45 -40.52
C LYS A 154 5.54 35.23 -40.72
N THR A 155 6.69 34.58 -40.87
CA THR A 155 7.96 35.26 -41.19
C THR A 155 7.99 35.55 -42.70
N PRO A 156 7.95 36.82 -43.15
CA PRO A 156 7.89 37.11 -44.57
C PRO A 156 9.19 36.65 -45.24
N SER A 157 9.05 35.99 -46.38
CA SER A 157 10.16 35.61 -47.26
C SER A 157 10.91 36.86 -47.69
N ILE A 158 12.10 37.09 -47.13
CA ILE A 158 13.01 38.11 -47.66
C ILE A 158 13.60 37.53 -48.96
N HIS A 159 13.05 37.97 -50.10
CA HIS A 159 13.66 37.79 -51.40
C HIS A 159 15.01 38.52 -51.41
N LEU A 160 16.11 37.77 -51.46
CA LEU A 160 17.41 38.32 -51.87
C LEU A 160 17.37 38.50 -53.40
N ASN A 161 17.04 39.70 -53.85
CA ASN A 161 17.33 40.15 -55.21
C ASN A 161 18.48 41.16 -55.17
N ASP A 162 19.44 40.95 -56.06
CA ASP A 162 20.37 41.91 -56.66
C ASP A 162 21.18 42.81 -55.71
N ILE A 163 22.39 42.34 -55.38
CA ILE A 163 23.52 43.22 -55.10
C ILE A 163 24.55 43.00 -56.22
N THR A 164 24.42 43.81 -57.28
CA THR A 164 25.54 44.13 -58.16
C THR A 164 26.60 44.85 -57.33
N VAL A 165 27.75 44.22 -57.17
CA VAL A 165 28.92 44.83 -56.55
C VAL A 165 29.64 45.62 -57.64
N ASP A 166 29.42 46.93 -57.67
CA ASP A 166 30.28 47.85 -58.39
C ASP A 166 31.65 47.91 -57.69
N GLU A 167 32.72 47.69 -58.47
CA GLU A 167 34.11 47.88 -58.08
C GLU A 167 34.37 49.31 -57.59
N PRO A 168 35.15 49.50 -56.51
CA PRO A 168 35.91 50.72 -56.33
C PRO A 168 37.34 50.52 -56.82
N LEU A 169 37.72 51.36 -57.79
CA LEU A 169 39.09 51.70 -58.17
C LEU A 169 39.88 52.15 -56.93
N GLU A 170 41.03 51.53 -56.66
CA GLU A 170 42.06 52.12 -55.81
C GLU A 170 43.35 52.34 -56.61
N ASP A 171 43.65 53.62 -56.79
CA ASP A 171 44.88 54.17 -57.30
C ASP A 171 46.07 53.71 -56.46
N LYS A 172 47.11 53.19 -57.12
CA LYS A 172 48.47 53.21 -56.59
C LYS A 172 49.39 53.86 -57.61
N GLU A 173 49.40 55.18 -57.51
CA GLU A 173 50.55 56.00 -57.87
C GLU A 173 51.68 55.68 -56.88
N ASN A 174 52.77 55.09 -57.35
CA ASN A 174 54.02 55.17 -56.60
C ASN A 174 55.19 55.35 -57.57
N ASN A 175 55.98 56.36 -57.23
CA ASN A 175 56.90 57.09 -58.07
C ASN A 175 58.08 56.29 -58.62
N VAL A 176 58.58 56.86 -59.71
CA VAL A 176 59.82 56.57 -60.44
C VAL A 176 61.03 57.09 -59.67
N ASP A 177 62.03 56.23 -59.42
CA ASP A 177 63.47 56.38 -59.75
C ASP A 177 64.32 55.28 -59.06
#